data_AF-A0A443RXG3-F1
#
_entry.id   AF-A0A443RXG3-F1
#
_cell.length_a   1.000
_cell.length_b   1.000
_cell.length_c   1.000
_cell.angle_alpha   90.00
_cell.angle_beta   90.00
_cell.angle_gamma   90.00
#
_symmetry.space_group_name_H-M   'P 1'
#
loop_
_entity.id
_entity.type
_entity.pdbx_description
1 polymer ?
#
loop_
_entity_poly.entity_id
_entity_poly.type
_entity_poly.pdbx_seq_one_letter_code
_entity_poly.pdbx_strand_id
1 'polypeptide(L)'
;MASGNILPIALKRNRLLQQMLLSANNYVSYINDIYSLRKEVKHDDCHNLVAVIKNEKNVSWEEALDESAAIIQQEMKSFCEYEKILFEQSWMFDKRCKNILKRYLVGVKAFMRANIDFSIKDSFRYNEILKINVNVEQHLR
;
A
#
# COMPACT_ATOMS: atom_id res chain seq x y z
N MET A 1 0.93 14.17 -7.78
CA MET A 1 1.62 15.09 -8.70
C MET A 1 2.68 14.33 -9.48
N ALA A 2 2.46 14.09 -10.78
CA ALA A 2 3.44 13.44 -11.63
C ALA A 2 4.53 14.46 -11.99
N SER A 3 5.70 14.36 -11.35
CA SER A 3 6.89 15.03 -11.89
C SER A 3 7.13 14.47 -13.29
N GLY A 4 7.28 15.32 -14.31
CA GLY A 4 7.51 14.95 -15.72
C GLY A 4 8.81 14.18 -16.01
N ASN A 5 9.30 13.39 -15.07
CA ASN A 5 10.39 12.45 -15.23
C ASN A 5 9.81 11.07 -15.52
N ILE A 6 9.82 10.68 -16.79
CA ILE A 6 9.63 9.28 -17.19
C ILE A 6 10.70 8.45 -16.48
N LEU A 7 10.27 7.41 -15.74
CA LEU A 7 11.19 6.51 -15.05
C LEU A 7 12.10 5.82 -16.09
N PRO A 8 13.44 5.95 -16.00
CA PRO A 8 14.38 5.30 -16.91
C PRO A 8 14.11 3.80 -17.07
N ILE A 9 14.33 3.25 -18.27
CA ILE A 9 14.06 1.83 -18.57
C ILE A 9 14.81 0.90 -17.61
N ALA A 10 16.06 1.24 -17.25
CA ALA A 10 16.86 0.46 -16.30
C ALA A 10 16.20 0.36 -14.91
N LEU A 11 15.56 1.44 -14.43
CA LEU A 11 14.78 1.42 -13.20
C LEU A 11 13.46 0.68 -13.40
N LYS A 12 12.72 0.95 -14.49
CA LYS A 12 11.43 0.31 -14.78
C LYS A 12 11.53 -1.23 -14.88
N ARG A 13 12.65 -1.76 -15.37
CA ARG A 13 12.92 -3.20 -15.49
C ARG A 13 13.58 -3.81 -14.25
N ASN A 14 13.95 -3.01 -13.25
CA ASN A 14 14.54 -3.53 -12.02
C ASN A 14 13.48 -4.28 -11.22
N ARG A 15 13.72 -5.57 -10.96
CA ARG A 15 12.76 -6.44 -10.27
C ARG A 15 12.47 -6.00 -8.83
N LEU A 16 13.47 -5.53 -8.09
CA LEU A 16 13.26 -5.05 -6.72
C LEU A 16 12.34 -3.83 -6.71
N LEU A 17 12.55 -2.89 -7.63
CA LEU A 17 11.64 -1.74 -7.75
C LEU A 17 10.23 -2.17 -8.15
N GLN A 18 10.06 -3.13 -9.05
CA GLN A 18 8.73 -3.64 -9.40
C GLN A 18 8.02 -4.29 -8.21
N GLN A 19 8.71 -5.14 -7.45
CA GLN A 19 8.15 -5.80 -6.27
C GLN A 19 7.82 -4.78 -5.17
N MET A 20 8.70 -3.80 -4.95
CA MET A 20 8.45 -2.69 -4.03
C MET A 20 7.19 -1.91 -4.43
N LEU A 21 7.01 -1.59 -5.71
CA LEU A 21 5.82 -0.87 -6.20
C LEU A 21 4.56 -1.72 -6.14
N LEU A 22 4.66 -3.03 -6.35
CA LEU A 22 3.55 -3.95 -6.16
C LEU A 22 3.09 -3.96 -4.70
N SER A 23 4.02 -4.09 -3.74
CA SER A 23 3.69 -4.02 -2.31
C SER A 23 3.08 -2.66 -1.92
N ALA A 24 3.59 -1.55 -2.46
CA ALA A 24 2.98 -0.24 -2.24
C ALA A 24 1.54 -0.15 -2.76
N ASN A 25 1.29 -0.73 -3.95
CA ASN A 25 -0.03 -0.76 -4.56
C ASN A 25 -1.00 -1.64 -3.74
N ASN A 26 -0.59 -2.86 -3.42
CA ASN A 26 -1.35 -3.79 -2.58
C ASN A 26 -1.71 -3.15 -1.25
N TYR A 27 -0.72 -2.53 -0.57
CA TYR A 27 -0.95 -1.80 0.68
C TYR A 27 -2.04 -0.74 0.55
N VAL A 28 -1.97 0.10 -0.48
CA VAL A 28 -2.96 1.16 -0.75
C VAL A 28 -4.34 0.58 -1.06
N SER A 29 -4.42 -0.43 -1.92
CA SER A 29 -5.68 -1.08 -2.29
C SER A 29 -6.33 -1.77 -1.10
N TYR A 30 -5.59 -2.55 -0.31
CA TYR A 30 -6.15 -3.26 0.83
C TYR A 30 -6.59 -2.32 1.95
N ILE A 31 -5.89 -1.20 2.15
CA ILE A 31 -6.38 -0.16 3.06
C ILE A 31 -7.70 0.42 2.57
N ASN A 32 -7.81 0.70 1.28
CA ASN A 32 -9.08 1.13 0.70
C ASN A 32 -10.19 0.09 0.93
N ASP A 33 -9.93 -1.19 0.76
CA ASP A 33 -10.89 -2.27 1.00
C ASP A 33 -11.40 -2.27 2.45
N ILE A 34 -10.53 -2.05 3.45
CA ILE A 34 -10.99 -2.00 4.84
C ILE A 34 -11.91 -0.79 5.07
N TYR A 35 -11.54 0.40 4.59
CA TYR A 35 -12.32 1.61 4.82
C TYR A 35 -13.62 1.65 4.00
N SER A 36 -13.67 0.97 2.85
CA SER A 36 -14.85 0.86 1.98
C SER A 36 -15.76 -0.32 2.33
N LEU A 37 -15.29 -1.28 3.14
CA LEU A 37 -15.96 -2.54 3.44
C LEU A 37 -17.46 -2.43 3.70
N ARG A 38 -17.86 -1.53 4.62
CA ARG A 38 -19.27 -1.38 5.01
C ARG A 38 -20.18 -0.99 3.84
N LYS A 39 -19.67 -0.17 2.92
CA LYS A 39 -20.40 0.23 1.71
C LYS A 39 -20.48 -0.95 0.74
N GLU A 40 -19.38 -1.65 0.53
CA GLU A 40 -19.28 -2.73 -0.45
C GLU A 40 -20.14 -3.93 -0.06
N VAL A 41 -20.14 -4.31 1.22
CA VAL A 41 -21.03 -5.36 1.76
C VAL A 41 -22.51 -4.99 1.60
N LYS A 42 -22.88 -3.71 1.73
CA LYS A 42 -24.28 -3.25 1.52
C LYS A 42 -24.74 -3.38 0.06
N HIS A 43 -23.81 -3.40 -0.89
CA HIS A 43 -24.11 -3.51 -2.33
C HIS A 43 -23.80 -4.89 -2.89
N ASP A 44 -23.51 -5.87 -2.03
CA ASP A 44 -23.13 -7.23 -2.41
C ASP A 44 -21.90 -7.26 -3.35
N ASP A 45 -20.97 -6.32 -3.18
CA ASP A 45 -19.73 -6.31 -3.94
C ASP A 45 -18.75 -7.32 -3.34
N CYS A 46 -18.42 -8.33 -4.13
CA CYS A 46 -17.51 -9.41 -3.75
C CYS A 46 -16.03 -9.06 -3.94
N HIS A 47 -15.69 -7.92 -4.55
CA HIS A 47 -14.31 -7.53 -4.87
C HIS A 47 -13.63 -6.76 -3.73
N ASN A 48 -13.71 -7.30 -2.50
CA ASN A 48 -13.09 -6.73 -1.31
C ASN A 48 -12.27 -7.80 -0.58
N LEU A 49 -11.01 -7.50 -0.22
CA LEU A 49 -10.13 -8.45 0.46
C LEU A 49 -10.77 -9.09 1.71
N VAL A 50 -11.42 -8.30 2.56
CA VAL A 50 -12.05 -8.78 3.80
C VAL A 50 -13.21 -9.71 3.49
N ALA A 51 -14.06 -9.34 2.51
CA ALA A 51 -15.20 -10.16 2.09
C ALA A 51 -14.74 -11.49 1.47
N VAL A 52 -13.68 -11.46 0.65
CA VAL A 52 -13.07 -12.66 0.08
C VAL A 52 -12.52 -13.57 1.17
N ILE A 53 -11.71 -13.06 2.11
CA ILE A 53 -11.16 -13.86 3.21
C ILE A 53 -12.29 -14.50 4.04
N LYS A 54 -13.30 -13.70 4.39
CA LYS A 54 -14.44 -14.18 5.17
C LYS A 54 -15.15 -15.34 4.46
N ASN A 55 -15.42 -15.22 3.16
CA ASN A 55 -16.17 -16.20 2.41
C ASN A 55 -15.34 -17.46 2.10
N GLU A 56 -14.11 -17.30 1.62
CA GLU A 56 -13.23 -18.42 1.26
C GLU A 56 -12.79 -19.25 2.47
N LYS A 57 -12.62 -18.60 3.63
CA LYS A 57 -12.20 -19.28 4.86
C LYS A 57 -13.34 -19.61 5.82
N ASN A 58 -14.56 -19.16 5.50
CA ASN A 58 -15.73 -19.32 6.35
C ASN A 58 -15.50 -18.86 7.81
N VAL A 59 -14.89 -17.69 7.98
CA VAL A 59 -14.58 -17.07 9.27
C VAL A 59 -15.53 -15.91 9.58
N SER A 60 -15.48 -15.39 10.80
CA SER A 60 -16.20 -14.17 11.18
C SER A 60 -15.63 -12.93 10.48
N TRP A 61 -16.42 -11.85 10.45
CA TRP A 61 -15.97 -10.55 9.94
C TRP A 61 -14.77 -10.00 10.71
N GLU A 62 -14.71 -10.24 12.03
CA GLU A 62 -13.62 -9.78 12.89
C GLU A 62 -12.32 -10.53 12.56
N GLU A 63 -12.37 -11.86 12.46
CA GLU A 63 -11.21 -12.67 12.04
C GLU A 63 -10.72 -12.30 10.64
N ALA A 64 -11.62 -12.04 9.69
CA ALA A 64 -11.26 -11.60 8.35
C ALA A 64 -10.61 -10.20 8.33
N LEU A 65 -11.06 -9.28 9.20
CA LEU A 65 -10.45 -7.96 9.37
C LEU A 65 -9.06 -8.07 9.96
N ASP A 66 -8.87 -8.89 10.99
CA ASP A 66 -7.57 -9.13 11.61
C ASP A 66 -6.57 -9.73 10.63
N GLU A 67 -7.01 -10.70 9.82
CA GLU A 67 -6.17 -11.27 8.78
C GLU A 67 -5.82 -10.23 7.69
N SER A 68 -6.81 -9.43 7.25
CA SER A 68 -6.57 -8.36 6.27
C SER A 68 -5.56 -7.33 6.81
N ALA A 69 -5.66 -6.98 8.10
CA ALA A 69 -4.70 -6.11 8.76
C ALA A 69 -3.29 -6.72 8.82
N ALA A 70 -3.18 -8.04 9.03
CA ALA A 70 -1.91 -8.75 8.99
C ALA A 70 -1.29 -8.74 7.57
N ILE A 71 -2.09 -8.95 6.53
CA ILE A 71 -1.65 -8.86 5.12
C ILE A 71 -1.14 -7.45 4.80
N ILE A 72 -1.87 -6.41 5.19
CA ILE A 72 -1.45 -5.01 5.01
C ILE A 72 -0.13 -4.71 5.71
N GLN A 73 0.04 -5.20 6.94
CA GLN A 73 1.31 -5.06 7.66
C GLN A 73 2.45 -5.78 6.95
N GLN A 74 2.19 -6.96 6.38
CA GLN A 74 3.18 -7.69 5.60
C GLN A 74 3.57 -6.95 4.33
N GLU A 75 2.62 -6.31 3.61
CA GLU A 75 2.94 -5.51 2.43
C GLU A 75 3.80 -4.28 2.77
N MET A 76 3.53 -3.62 3.90
CA MET A 76 4.39 -2.53 4.40
C MET A 76 5.81 -3.04 4.70
N LYS A 77 5.94 -4.17 5.39
CA LYS A 77 7.25 -4.78 5.69
C LYS A 77 8.00 -5.14 4.41
N SER A 78 7.33 -5.77 3.44
CA SER A 78 7.89 -6.10 2.14
C SER A 78 8.36 -4.84 1.40
N PHE A 79 7.55 -3.77 1.39
CA PHE A 79 7.93 -2.48 0.80
C PHE A 79 9.23 -1.95 1.39
N CYS A 80 9.33 -1.88 2.73
CA CYS A 80 10.52 -1.40 3.42
C CYS A 80 11.76 -2.26 3.14
N GLU A 81 11.60 -3.58 3.10
CA GLU A 81 12.72 -4.50 2.82
C GLU A 81 13.21 -4.34 1.37
N TYR A 82 12.29 -4.29 0.39
CA TYR A 82 12.67 -4.06 -1.00
C TYR A 82 13.34 -2.69 -1.21
N GLU A 83 12.86 -1.64 -0.52
CA GLU A 83 13.49 -0.32 -0.57
C GLU A 83 14.93 -0.39 -0.05
N LYS A 84 15.14 -1.02 1.11
CA LYS A 84 16.47 -1.19 1.71
C LYS A 84 17.42 -1.92 0.75
N ILE A 85 17.01 -3.07 0.23
CA ILE A 85 17.83 -3.86 -0.72
C ILE A 85 18.10 -3.04 -1.99
N LEU A 86 17.12 -2.31 -2.51
CA LEU A 86 17.29 -1.47 -3.71
C LEU A 86 18.34 -0.36 -3.48
N PHE A 87 18.39 0.22 -2.29
CA PHE A 87 19.41 1.21 -1.93
C PHE A 87 20.80 0.59 -1.72
N GLU A 88 20.88 -0.56 -1.05
CA GLU A 88 22.13 -1.32 -0.88
C GLU A 88 22.73 -1.70 -2.23
N GLN A 89 21.89 -2.08 -3.20
CA GLN A 89 22.32 -2.43 -4.55
C GLN A 89 22.38 -1.23 -5.51
N SER A 90 22.18 0.00 -5.01
CA SER A 90 22.09 1.18 -5.88
C SER A 90 23.39 1.49 -6.61
N TRP A 91 24.53 0.89 -6.20
CA TRP A 91 25.81 0.99 -6.91
C TRP A 91 25.72 0.60 -8.40
N MET A 92 24.75 -0.24 -8.78
CA MET A 92 24.50 -0.61 -10.19
C MET A 92 23.96 0.53 -11.06
N PHE A 93 23.51 1.63 -10.44
CA PHE A 93 22.91 2.77 -11.13
C PHE A 93 23.87 3.96 -11.22
N ASP A 94 23.80 4.67 -12.35
CA ASP A 94 24.48 5.96 -12.49
C ASP A 94 23.87 7.04 -11.57
N LYS A 95 24.56 8.18 -11.47
CA LYS A 95 24.13 9.31 -10.61
C LYS A 95 22.74 9.84 -10.99
N ARG A 96 22.40 9.84 -12.28
CA ARG A 96 21.11 10.34 -12.77
C ARG A 96 19.97 9.40 -12.33
N CYS A 97 20.14 8.10 -12.50
CA CYS A 97 19.19 7.07 -12.10
C CYS A 97 19.00 7.08 -10.58
N LYS A 98 20.07 7.19 -9.78
CA LYS A 98 19.98 7.33 -8.32
C LYS A 98 19.14 8.53 -7.90
N ASN A 99 19.33 9.69 -8.54
CA ASN A 99 18.57 10.90 -8.22
C ASN A 99 17.09 10.78 -8.61
N ILE A 100 16.79 10.21 -9.78
CA ILE A 100 15.42 9.96 -10.22
C ILE A 100 14.73 8.96 -9.28
N LEU A 101 15.41 7.86 -8.92
CA LEU A 101 14.90 6.86 -8.01
C LEU A 101 14.53 7.49 -6.66
N LYS A 102 15.44 8.24 -6.02
CA LYS A 102 15.16 8.91 -4.74
C LYS A 102 13.91 9.78 -4.80
N ARG A 103 13.78 10.64 -5.82
CA ARG A 103 12.61 11.51 -6.00
C ARG A 103 11.32 10.72 -6.22
N TYR A 104 11.41 9.64 -7.00
CA TYR A 104 10.28 8.77 -7.28
C TYR A 104 9.77 8.07 -6.00
N LEU A 105 10.69 7.55 -5.18
CA LEU A 105 10.35 6.88 -3.92
C LEU A 105 9.69 7.82 -2.91
N VAL A 106 10.12 9.09 -2.85
CA VAL A 106 9.42 10.12 -2.06
C VAL A 106 7.95 10.24 -2.50
N GLY A 107 7.70 10.25 -3.81
CA GLY A 107 6.34 10.30 -4.35
C GLY A 107 5.50 9.08 -4.00
N VAL A 108 6.10 7.88 -4.05
CA VAL A 108 5.42 6.63 -3.69
C VAL A 108 5.04 6.61 -2.20
N LYS A 109 5.97 6.95 -1.31
CA LYS A 109 5.69 7.04 0.14
C LYS A 109 4.64 8.10 0.46
N ALA A 110 4.73 9.26 -0.19
CA ALA A 110 3.73 10.30 -0.04
C ALA A 110 2.35 9.83 -0.51
N PHE A 111 2.27 9.04 -1.58
CA PHE A 111 1.01 8.47 -2.05
C PHE A 111 0.44 7.43 -1.06
N MET A 112 1.28 6.52 -0.54
CA MET A 112 0.86 5.56 0.48
C MET A 112 0.31 6.25 1.72
N ARG A 113 0.98 7.31 2.20
CA ARG A 113 0.49 8.09 3.35
C ARG A 113 -0.78 8.87 3.03
N ALA A 114 -0.80 9.54 1.88
CA ALA A 114 -1.95 10.34 1.46
C ALA A 114 -3.21 9.48 1.27
N ASN A 115 -3.08 8.22 0.84
CA ASN A 115 -4.21 7.30 0.76
C ASN A 115 -4.83 7.05 2.14
N ILE A 116 -4.03 6.87 3.19
CA ILE A 116 -4.54 6.68 4.55
C ILE A 116 -5.18 7.96 5.06
N ASP A 117 -4.50 9.09 4.90
CA ASP A 117 -5.05 10.39 5.31
C ASP A 117 -6.37 10.67 4.58
N PHE A 118 -6.46 10.31 3.31
CA PHE A 118 -7.70 10.37 2.52
C PHE A 118 -8.74 9.39 3.07
N SER A 119 -8.45 8.10 3.21
CA SER A 119 -9.41 7.09 3.68
C SER A 119 -9.92 7.36 5.11
N ILE A 120 -9.08 7.89 5.99
CA ILE A 120 -9.47 8.33 7.34
C ILE A 120 -10.33 9.60 7.26
N LYS A 121 -9.92 10.62 6.50
CA LYS A 121 -10.72 11.86 6.39
C LYS A 121 -12.02 11.64 5.64
N ASP A 122 -12.02 10.76 4.64
CA ASP A 122 -13.18 10.34 3.88
C ASP A 122 -14.01 9.29 4.65
N SER A 123 -13.57 8.79 5.81
CA SER A 123 -14.49 8.10 6.74
C SER A 123 -15.62 9.03 7.24
N PHE A 124 -15.46 10.36 7.14
CA PHE A 124 -16.56 11.33 7.28
C PHE A 124 -17.55 11.33 6.10
N ARG A 125 -17.17 10.80 4.93
CA ARG A 125 -18.09 10.53 3.80
C ARG A 125 -19.00 9.33 4.07
N TYR A 126 -18.59 8.44 4.99
CA TYR A 126 -19.30 7.18 5.32
C TYR A 126 -19.87 7.15 6.74
N ASN A 127 -19.63 8.19 7.54
CA ASN A 127 -20.23 8.48 8.84
C ASN A 127 -20.05 7.40 9.93
N GLU A 128 -19.04 6.53 9.84
CA GLU A 128 -18.75 5.50 10.84
C GLU A 128 -17.24 5.18 10.90
N ILE A 129 -16.62 5.26 12.08
CA ILE A 129 -15.18 4.98 12.27
C ILE A 129 -14.97 3.49 12.53
N LEU A 130 -14.36 2.78 11.59
CA LEU A 130 -13.70 1.51 11.87
C LEU A 130 -12.34 1.82 12.52
N LYS A 131 -12.19 1.51 13.82
CA LYS A 131 -10.89 1.60 14.50
C LYS A 131 -10.08 0.36 14.16
N ILE A 132 -9.02 0.52 13.38
CA ILE A 132 -8.11 -0.57 13.04
C ILE A 132 -6.75 -0.25 13.65
N ASN A 133 -6.16 -1.22 14.36
CA ASN A 133 -4.79 -1.14 14.87
C ASN A 133 -3.78 -1.43 13.76
N VAL A 134 -3.70 -0.54 12.75
CA VAL A 134 -2.55 -0.54 11.82
C VAL A 134 -1.52 0.41 12.39
N ASN A 135 -0.34 -0.09 12.76
CA ASN A 135 0.76 0.76 13.23
C ASN A 135 1.42 1.46 12.03
N VAL A 136 0.79 2.52 11.53
CA VAL A 136 1.23 3.25 10.33
C VAL A 136 2.39 4.22 10.65
N GLU A 137 2.56 4.62 11.90
CA GLU A 137 3.35 5.82 12.23
C GLU A 137 4.87 5.62 12.26
N GLN A 138 5.38 4.38 12.31
CA GLN A 138 6.82 4.16 12.56
C GLN A 138 7.70 4.09 11.31
N HIS A 139 7.16 3.97 10.09
CA HIS A 139 7.96 3.52 8.93
C HIS A 139 7.90 4.38 7.65
N LEU A 140 7.11 5.47 7.63
CA LEU A 140 6.95 6.33 6.44
C LEU A 140 7.60 7.73 6.56
N ARG A 141 8.56 7.92 7.48
CA ARG A 141 9.37 9.16 7.55
C ARG A 141 10.52 9.16 6.55
#